data_AF-A0A7W0EZ14-F1
#
_entry.id   AF-A0A7W0EZ14-F1
#
_cell.length_a   1.000
_cell.length_b   1.000
_cell.length_c   1.000
_cell.angle_alpha   90.00
_cell.angle_beta   90.00
_cell.angle_gamma   90.00
#
_symmetry.space_group_name_H-M   'P 1'
#
loop_
_entity.id
_entity.type
_entity.pdbx_description
1 polymer ?
#
loop_
_entity_poly.entity_id
_entity_poly.type
_entity_poly.pdbx_seq_one_letter_code
_entity_poly.pdbx_strand_id
1 'polypeptide(L)'
;CVGNLPPELMAQKQDLIKDRVAIEMKRYFKQDFKRIGHATRVARHAERIAKAEEANLAVVLIAAYLHDIGIPESERKYNSSAAKYQEIEGPPVARSILEKLGTPEALMDEVCDIIGHHHHPREVETLNFKVVYDADLIANLEDNKKESGKDPEQIEKLIQTAFLTPGGKAEAEKVFLAR
;
A
#
# COMPACT_ATOMS: atom_id res chain seq x y z
N CYS A 1 -18.77 -14.11 -28.07
CA CYS A 1 -19.23 -12.89 -27.38
C CYS A 1 -18.94 -13.05 -25.90
N VAL A 2 -17.83 -12.51 -25.41
CA VAL A 2 -17.52 -12.54 -23.98
C VAL A 2 -18.35 -11.43 -23.35
N GLY A 3 -19.49 -11.80 -22.78
CA GLY A 3 -20.36 -10.87 -22.08
C GLY A 3 -19.63 -10.31 -20.86
N ASN A 4 -19.70 -8.99 -20.66
CA ASN A 4 -19.21 -8.35 -19.45
C ASN A 4 -19.85 -9.04 -18.24
N LEU A 5 -18.99 -9.39 -17.27
CA LEU A 5 -19.43 -9.94 -15.99
C LEU A 5 -20.30 -8.91 -15.26
N PRO A 6 -21.37 -9.34 -14.56
CA PRO A 6 -22.16 -8.47 -13.70
C PRO A 6 -21.26 -7.74 -12.67
N PRO A 7 -21.53 -6.47 -12.33
CA PRO A 7 -20.72 -5.70 -11.39
C PRO A 7 -20.47 -6.42 -10.05
N GLU A 8 -21.47 -7.13 -9.54
CA GLU A 8 -21.39 -7.89 -8.29
C GLU A 8 -20.39 -9.05 -8.40
N LEU A 9 -20.35 -9.74 -9.54
CA LEU A 9 -19.41 -10.83 -9.77
C LEU A 9 -17.98 -10.31 -9.98
N MET A 10 -17.84 -9.12 -10.56
CA MET A 10 -16.54 -8.45 -10.67
C MET A 10 -16.02 -8.03 -9.29
N ALA A 11 -16.87 -7.45 -8.44
CA ALA A 11 -16.51 -7.10 -7.06
C ALA A 11 -16.12 -8.34 -6.25
N GLN A 12 -16.89 -9.44 -6.32
CA GLN A 12 -16.55 -10.71 -5.66
C GLN A 12 -15.21 -11.27 -6.17
N LYS A 13 -14.96 -11.20 -7.49
CA LYS A 13 -13.68 -11.64 -8.07
C LYS A 13 -12.51 -10.78 -7.55
N GLN A 14 -12.71 -9.47 -7.41
CA GLN A 14 -11.69 -8.56 -6.87
C GLN A 14 -11.40 -8.81 -5.39
N ASP A 15 -12.43 -9.07 -4.58
CA ASP A 15 -12.24 -9.46 -3.17
C ASP A 15 -11.43 -10.76 -3.05
N LEU A 16 -11.72 -11.77 -3.87
CA LEU A 16 -10.94 -13.01 -3.90
C LEU A 16 -9.49 -12.79 -4.34
N ILE A 17 -9.22 -11.79 -5.19
CA ILE A 17 -7.86 -11.46 -5.62
C ILE A 17 -7.07 -10.86 -4.46
N LYS A 18 -7.66 -9.97 -3.65
CA LYS A 18 -6.94 -9.34 -2.53
C LYS A 18 -6.44 -10.37 -1.51
N ASP A 19 -7.28 -11.36 -1.19
CA ASP A 19 -6.94 -12.39 -0.21
C ASP A 19 -5.80 -13.27 -0.71
N ARG A 20 -5.80 -13.56 -2.02
CA ARG A 20 -4.70 -14.30 -2.68
C ARG A 20 -3.41 -13.47 -2.73
N VAL A 21 -3.50 -12.17 -2.99
CA VAL A 21 -2.33 -11.26 -2.95
C VAL A 21 -1.71 -11.23 -1.55
N ALA A 22 -2.51 -11.15 -0.49
CA ALA A 22 -2.01 -11.18 0.89
C ALA A 22 -1.29 -12.50 1.21
N ILE A 23 -1.74 -13.63 0.66
CA ILE A 23 -1.06 -14.94 0.79
C ILE A 23 0.27 -14.94 0.05
N GLU A 24 0.31 -14.44 -1.19
CA GLU A 24 1.54 -14.37 -1.99
C GLU A 24 2.59 -13.44 -1.36
N MET A 25 2.16 -12.28 -0.83
CA MET A 25 3.03 -11.38 -0.05
C MET A 25 3.68 -12.12 1.14
N LYS A 26 2.88 -12.85 1.93
CA LYS A 26 3.39 -13.60 3.09
C LYS A 26 4.37 -14.70 2.65
N ARG A 27 4.07 -15.40 1.56
CA ARG A 27 4.97 -16.43 0.99
C ARG A 27 6.30 -15.82 0.55
N TYR A 28 6.26 -14.63 -0.05
CA TYR A 28 7.45 -13.95 -0.53
C TYR A 28 8.34 -13.46 0.61
N PHE A 29 7.76 -12.82 1.63
CA PHE A 29 8.50 -12.36 2.82
C PHE A 29 8.88 -13.48 3.81
N LYS A 30 8.29 -14.68 3.69
CA LYS A 30 8.62 -15.86 4.51
C LYS A 30 8.48 -15.58 6.03
N GLN A 31 9.60 -15.47 6.73
CA GLN A 31 9.66 -15.26 8.18
C GLN A 31 9.88 -13.78 8.56
N ASP A 32 9.87 -12.86 7.60
CA ASP A 32 9.95 -11.43 7.89
C ASP A 32 8.60 -10.92 8.41
N PHE A 33 8.32 -11.25 9.68
CA PHE A 33 7.09 -10.86 10.36
C PHE A 33 6.96 -9.35 10.53
N LYS A 34 8.08 -8.60 10.50
CA LYS A 34 8.06 -7.14 10.57
C LYS A 34 7.45 -6.57 9.30
N ARG A 35 7.96 -6.95 8.12
CA ARG A 35 7.42 -6.52 6.81
C ARG A 35 6.00 -7.02 6.57
N ILE A 36 5.71 -8.27 6.91
CA ILE A 36 4.35 -8.82 6.81
C ILE A 36 3.37 -8.01 7.69
N GLY A 37 3.76 -7.72 8.93
CA GLY A 37 2.96 -6.93 9.85
C GLY A 37 2.74 -5.51 9.34
N HIS A 38 3.79 -4.90 8.79
CA HIS A 38 3.76 -3.56 8.22
C HIS A 38 2.77 -3.47 7.06
N ALA A 39 2.96 -4.28 6.01
CA ALA A 39 2.05 -4.32 4.85
C ALA A 39 0.58 -4.60 5.25
N THR A 40 0.37 -5.43 6.27
CA THR A 40 -0.99 -5.69 6.80
C THR A 40 -1.59 -4.46 7.49
N ARG A 41 -0.80 -3.67 8.23
CA ARG A 41 -1.25 -2.40 8.81
C ARG A 41 -1.54 -1.37 7.72
N VAL A 42 -0.67 -1.26 6.72
CA VAL A 42 -0.89 -0.37 5.55
C VAL A 42 -2.23 -0.71 4.88
N ALA A 43 -2.45 -1.98 4.51
CA ALA A 43 -3.70 -2.41 3.87
C ALA A 43 -4.95 -2.09 4.71
N ARG A 44 -4.86 -2.23 6.04
CA ARG A 44 -5.95 -1.91 6.97
C ARG A 44 -6.30 -0.41 6.98
N HIS A 45 -5.32 0.50 6.94
CA HIS A 45 -5.60 1.94 6.84
C HIS A 45 -6.07 2.31 5.44
N ALA A 46 -5.40 1.77 4.42
CA ALA A 46 -5.72 1.99 3.02
C ALA A 46 -7.17 1.62 2.70
N GLU A 47 -7.70 0.53 3.27
CA GLU A 47 -9.12 0.17 3.14
C GLU A 47 -10.07 1.26 3.64
N ARG A 48 -9.80 1.81 4.83
CA ARG A 48 -10.66 2.83 5.46
C ARG A 48 -10.61 4.14 4.70
N ILE A 49 -9.40 4.55 4.29
CA ILE A 49 -9.18 5.77 3.54
C ILE A 49 -9.82 5.63 2.15
N ALA A 50 -9.60 4.52 1.43
CA ALA A 50 -10.19 4.29 0.11
C ALA A 50 -11.71 4.36 0.13
N LYS A 51 -12.36 3.80 1.16
CA LYS A 51 -13.82 3.87 1.32
C LYS A 51 -14.31 5.30 1.56
N ALA A 52 -13.56 6.10 2.32
CA ALA A 52 -13.91 7.49 2.60
C ALA A 52 -13.68 8.42 1.38
N GLU A 53 -12.63 8.14 0.61
CA GLU A 53 -12.24 8.91 -0.58
C GLU A 53 -12.92 8.41 -1.88
N GLU A 54 -13.69 7.32 -1.82
CA GLU A 54 -14.26 6.65 -3.01
C GLU A 54 -13.19 6.21 -4.03
N ALA A 55 -12.00 5.85 -3.53
CA ALA A 55 -10.90 5.35 -4.35
C ALA A 55 -11.15 3.92 -4.84
N ASN A 56 -10.39 3.48 -5.85
CA ASN A 56 -10.49 2.11 -6.36
C ASN A 56 -9.90 1.13 -5.34
N LEU A 57 -10.79 0.49 -4.59
CA LEU A 57 -10.43 -0.38 -3.49
C LEU A 57 -9.55 -1.57 -3.92
N ALA A 58 -9.75 -2.10 -5.13
CA ALA A 58 -8.95 -3.20 -5.65
C ALA A 58 -7.48 -2.77 -5.89
N VAL A 59 -7.27 -1.63 -6.55
CA VAL A 59 -5.93 -1.07 -6.78
C VAL A 59 -5.25 -0.79 -5.45
N VAL A 60 -5.93 -0.07 -4.56
CA VAL A 60 -5.39 0.38 -3.29
C VAL A 60 -4.96 -0.80 -2.41
N LEU A 61 -5.82 -1.82 -2.25
CA LEU A 61 -5.51 -2.94 -1.37
C LEU A 61 -4.38 -3.81 -1.91
N ILE A 62 -4.35 -4.03 -3.23
CA ILE A 62 -3.27 -4.80 -3.86
C ILE A 62 -1.94 -4.04 -3.71
N ALA A 63 -1.91 -2.75 -4.04
CA ALA A 63 -0.72 -1.91 -3.89
C ALA A 63 -0.27 -1.83 -2.44
N ALA A 64 -1.17 -1.64 -1.47
CA ALA A 64 -0.85 -1.62 -0.06
C ALA A 64 -0.17 -2.92 0.44
N TYR A 65 -0.63 -4.09 -0.02
CA TYR A 65 0.03 -5.35 0.33
C TYR A 65 1.40 -5.52 -0.33
N LEU A 66 1.61 -4.92 -1.50
CA LEU A 66 2.79 -5.16 -2.33
C LEU A 66 3.80 -3.99 -2.39
N HIS A 67 3.54 -2.84 -1.76
CA HIS A 67 4.41 -1.65 -1.87
C HIS A 67 5.87 -1.94 -1.55
N ASP A 68 6.12 -2.66 -0.46
CA ASP A 68 7.45 -3.06 0.01
C ASP A 68 8.00 -4.34 -0.63
N ILE A 69 7.33 -4.92 -1.64
CA ILE A 69 7.71 -6.23 -2.20
C ILE A 69 9.09 -6.22 -2.88
N GLY A 70 9.61 -5.04 -3.22
CA GLY A 70 10.93 -4.87 -3.80
C GLY A 70 12.09 -5.06 -2.81
N ILE A 71 11.86 -5.02 -1.49
CA ILE A 71 12.95 -5.02 -0.51
C ILE A 71 13.87 -6.24 -0.63
N PRO A 72 13.39 -7.50 -0.72
CA PRO A 72 14.27 -8.65 -0.78
C PRO A 72 15.18 -8.66 -2.03
N GLU A 73 14.67 -8.24 -3.19
CA GLU A 73 15.51 -8.10 -4.40
C GLU A 73 16.49 -6.92 -4.27
N SER A 74 16.07 -5.83 -3.65
CA SER A 74 16.93 -4.69 -3.35
C SER A 74 18.11 -5.09 -2.46
N GLU A 75 17.84 -5.84 -1.39
CA GLU A 75 18.87 -6.38 -0.49
C GLU A 75 19.80 -7.35 -1.24
N ARG A 76 19.25 -8.22 -2.07
CA ARG A 76 20.02 -9.20 -2.85
C ARG A 76 20.95 -8.56 -3.89
N LYS A 77 20.48 -7.52 -4.59
CA LYS A 77 21.20 -6.91 -5.72
C LYS A 77 22.12 -5.76 -5.30
N TYR A 78 21.71 -4.98 -4.31
CA TYR A 78 22.40 -3.74 -3.93
C TYR A 78 22.88 -3.73 -2.47
N ASN A 79 22.65 -4.80 -1.71
CA ASN A 79 22.95 -4.86 -0.27
C ASN A 79 22.36 -3.66 0.50
N SER A 80 21.14 -3.26 0.10
CA SER A 80 20.47 -2.07 0.62
C SER A 80 18.96 -2.25 0.55
N SER A 81 18.25 -1.68 1.53
CA SER A 81 16.80 -1.49 1.49
C SER A 81 16.45 -0.02 1.27
N ALA A 82 17.28 0.77 0.59
CA ALA A 82 16.96 2.17 0.31
C ALA A 82 15.77 2.28 -0.65
N ALA A 83 14.87 3.25 -0.41
CA ALA A 83 13.64 3.47 -1.19
C ALA A 83 13.85 3.36 -2.71
N LYS A 84 14.86 4.07 -3.24
CA LYS A 84 15.23 4.05 -4.67
C LYS A 84 15.36 2.63 -5.25
N TYR A 85 15.98 1.71 -4.53
CA TYR A 85 16.20 0.36 -5.03
C TYR A 85 14.96 -0.52 -4.89
N GLN A 86 14.20 -0.34 -3.81
CA GLN A 86 12.92 -1.03 -3.65
C GLN A 86 11.92 -0.66 -4.75
N GLU A 87 11.86 0.63 -5.11
CA GLU A 87 11.00 1.15 -6.16
C GLU A 87 11.39 0.67 -7.57
N ILE A 88 12.69 0.38 -7.78
CA ILE A 88 13.16 -0.25 -9.03
C ILE A 88 12.76 -1.74 -9.08
N GLU A 89 12.89 -2.45 -7.95
CA GLU A 89 12.74 -3.90 -7.91
C GLU A 89 11.32 -4.37 -7.58
N GLY A 90 10.49 -3.51 -7.00
CA GLY A 90 9.11 -3.80 -6.61
C GLY A 90 8.18 -4.10 -7.79
N PRO A 91 8.10 -3.24 -8.82
CA PRO A 91 7.16 -3.43 -9.93
C PRO A 91 7.34 -4.77 -10.68
N PRO A 92 8.57 -5.23 -11.01
CA PRO A 92 8.77 -6.55 -11.62
C PRO A 92 8.27 -7.71 -10.75
N VAL A 93 8.49 -7.65 -9.44
CA VAL A 93 8.05 -8.69 -8.50
C VAL A 93 6.53 -8.68 -8.35
N ALA A 94 5.94 -7.50 -8.17
CA ALA A 94 4.50 -7.32 -8.08
C ALA A 94 3.78 -7.83 -9.34
N ARG A 95 4.28 -7.47 -10.53
CA ARG A 95 3.73 -7.95 -11.81
C ARG A 95 3.75 -9.47 -11.90
N SER A 96 4.88 -10.12 -11.57
CA SER A 96 4.98 -11.58 -11.60
C SER A 96 3.98 -12.26 -10.67
N ILE A 97 3.72 -11.69 -9.49
CA ILE A 97 2.70 -12.20 -8.56
C ILE A 97 1.31 -12.05 -9.19
N LEU A 98 0.98 -10.87 -9.69
CA LEU A 98 -0.36 -10.55 -10.20
C LEU A 98 -0.73 -11.30 -11.47
N GLU A 99 0.24 -11.53 -12.37
CA GLU A 99 0.06 -12.35 -13.58
C GLU A 99 -0.32 -13.80 -13.22
N LYS A 100 0.38 -14.41 -12.24
CA LYS A 100 0.06 -15.76 -11.75
C LYS A 100 -1.34 -15.85 -11.12
N LEU A 101 -1.84 -14.74 -10.59
CA LEU A 101 -3.18 -14.67 -10.03
C LEU A 101 -4.28 -14.41 -11.08
N GLY A 102 -3.90 -14.13 -12.34
CA GLY A 102 -4.83 -13.84 -13.44
C GLY A 102 -5.42 -12.44 -13.37
N THR A 103 -4.64 -11.48 -12.87
CA THR A 103 -5.06 -10.09 -12.70
C THR A 103 -5.12 -9.37 -14.05
N PRO A 104 -6.15 -8.54 -14.33
CA PRO A 104 -6.22 -7.77 -15.57
C PRO A 104 -5.06 -6.78 -15.72
N GLU A 105 -4.58 -6.59 -16.95
CA GLU A 105 -3.42 -5.74 -17.29
C GLU A 105 -3.54 -4.32 -16.74
N ALA A 106 -4.67 -3.63 -16.96
CA ALA A 106 -4.89 -2.28 -16.47
C ALA A 106 -4.77 -2.15 -14.93
N LEU A 107 -5.20 -3.17 -14.18
CA LEU A 107 -5.06 -3.20 -12.72
C LEU A 107 -3.60 -3.42 -12.31
N MET A 108 -2.89 -4.30 -13.01
CA MET A 108 -1.47 -4.56 -12.76
C MET A 108 -0.61 -3.34 -13.06
N ASP A 109 -0.89 -2.63 -14.15
CA ASP A 109 -0.15 -1.44 -14.57
C ASP A 109 -0.26 -0.33 -13.53
N GLU A 110 -1.47 -0.04 -13.04
CA GLU A 110 -1.67 0.98 -12.01
C GLU A 110 -1.02 0.60 -10.67
N VAL A 111 -1.12 -0.67 -10.26
CA VAL A 111 -0.42 -1.16 -9.06
C VAL A 111 1.10 -1.03 -9.23
N CYS A 112 1.63 -1.42 -10.38
CA CYS A 112 3.07 -1.34 -10.65
C CYS A 112 3.56 0.11 -10.69
N ASP A 113 2.78 1.05 -11.24
CA ASP A 113 3.07 2.48 -11.19
C ASP A 113 3.16 2.92 -9.73
N ILE A 114 2.13 2.70 -8.91
CA ILE A 114 2.16 3.09 -7.48
C ILE A 114 3.39 2.56 -6.76
N ILE A 115 3.69 1.26 -6.90
CA ILE A 115 4.84 0.62 -6.25
C ILE A 115 6.17 1.23 -6.71
N GLY A 116 6.25 1.67 -7.97
CA GLY A 116 7.47 2.19 -8.59
C GLY A 116 7.93 3.56 -8.08
N HIS A 117 7.12 4.26 -7.28
CA HIS A 117 7.48 5.57 -6.72
C HIS A 117 6.74 5.92 -5.43
N HIS A 118 6.30 4.92 -4.64
CA HIS A 118 5.52 5.14 -3.43
C HIS A 118 6.23 5.94 -2.32
N HIS A 119 7.57 6.00 -2.32
CA HIS A 119 8.33 6.89 -1.42
C HIS A 119 8.58 8.29 -2.03
N HIS A 120 8.42 8.44 -3.34
CA HIS A 120 8.71 9.66 -4.10
C HIS A 120 7.48 10.12 -4.90
N PRO A 121 6.46 10.69 -4.23
CA PRO A 121 5.29 11.24 -4.92
C PRO A 121 5.68 12.27 -5.98
N ARG A 122 5.08 12.15 -7.16
CA ARG A 122 5.18 13.14 -8.25
C ARG A 122 4.35 14.37 -7.92
N GLU A 123 4.51 15.44 -8.71
CA GLU A 123 3.71 16.67 -8.58
C GLU A 123 2.20 16.41 -8.73
N VAL A 124 1.84 15.46 -9.60
CA VAL A 124 0.46 15.03 -9.82
C VAL A 124 0.40 13.52 -9.63
N GLU A 125 -0.40 13.11 -8.65
CA GLU A 125 -0.64 11.70 -8.33
C GLU A 125 -2.12 11.34 -8.44
N THR A 126 -2.37 10.07 -8.75
CA THR A 126 -3.72 9.49 -8.73
C THR A 126 -4.28 9.47 -7.31
N LEU A 127 -5.60 9.39 -7.19
CA LEU A 127 -6.23 9.21 -5.89
C LEU A 127 -5.76 7.92 -5.20
N ASN A 128 -5.65 6.82 -5.96
CA ASN A 128 -5.22 5.53 -5.43
C ASN A 128 -3.80 5.58 -4.87
N PHE A 129 -2.88 6.27 -5.55
CA PHE A 129 -1.54 6.52 -5.03
C PHE A 129 -1.58 7.25 -3.69
N LYS A 130 -2.31 8.38 -3.62
CA LYS A 130 -2.38 9.22 -2.42
C LYS A 130 -2.93 8.45 -1.23
N VAL A 131 -3.92 7.59 -1.46
CA VAL A 131 -4.47 6.71 -0.42
C VAL A 131 -3.44 5.72 0.11
N VAL A 132 -2.65 5.08 -0.76
CA VAL A 132 -1.60 4.14 -0.34
C VAL A 132 -0.50 4.87 0.41
N TYR A 133 -0.08 6.05 -0.07
CA TYR A 133 0.91 6.91 0.57
C TYR A 133 0.50 7.30 2.00
N ASP A 134 -0.73 7.79 2.17
CA ASP A 134 -1.25 8.19 3.47
C ASP A 134 -1.35 7.00 4.44
N ALA A 135 -1.77 5.84 3.94
CA ALA A 135 -1.85 4.62 4.72
C ALA A 135 -0.48 4.12 5.20
N ASP A 136 0.53 4.19 4.32
CA ASP A 136 1.91 3.82 4.64
C ASP A 136 2.50 4.78 5.69
N LEU A 137 2.28 6.09 5.52
CA LEU A 137 2.72 7.08 6.51
C LEU A 137 2.14 6.79 7.91
N ILE A 138 0.86 6.42 8.02
CA ILE A 138 0.25 6.04 9.30
C ILE A 138 0.92 4.79 9.89
N ALA A 139 1.09 3.73 9.10
CA ALA A 139 1.70 2.49 9.56
C ALA A 139 3.16 2.72 10.03
N ASN A 140 3.91 3.53 9.29
CA ASN A 140 5.26 3.96 9.67
C ASN A 140 5.28 4.72 10.99
N LEU A 141 4.31 5.60 11.25
CA LEU A 141 4.19 6.29 12.53
C LEU A 141 3.83 5.33 13.67
N GLU A 142 2.93 4.36 13.46
CA GLU A 142 2.61 3.32 14.45
C GLU A 142 3.86 2.48 14.81
N ASP A 143 4.64 2.10 13.79
CA ASP A 143 5.85 1.29 13.97
C ASP A 143 6.94 2.05 14.72
N ASN A 144 7.12 3.32 14.40
CA ASN A 144 8.08 4.19 15.08
C ASN A 144 7.64 4.65 16.48
N LYS A 145 6.33 4.73 16.78
CA LYS A 145 5.85 5.14 18.11
C LYS A 145 6.30 4.22 19.22
N LYS A 146 6.47 2.92 18.93
CA LYS A 146 7.04 1.95 19.89
C LYS A 146 8.49 2.28 20.27
N GLU A 147 9.20 3.02 19.43
CA GLU A 147 10.63 3.27 19.57
C GLU A 147 10.99 4.74 19.91
N SER A 148 10.14 5.72 19.55
CA SER A 148 10.57 7.14 19.46
C SER A 148 9.87 8.16 20.37
N GLY A 149 8.80 7.79 21.10
CA GLY A 149 8.18 8.68 22.10
C GLY A 149 7.82 10.09 21.60
N LYS A 150 7.39 10.23 20.33
CA LYS A 150 7.09 11.54 19.72
C LYS A 150 6.05 12.32 20.52
N ASP A 151 6.33 13.61 20.72
CA ASP A 151 5.45 14.59 21.35
C ASP A 151 4.11 14.71 20.57
N PRO A 152 2.94 14.69 21.24
CA PRO A 152 1.65 15.00 20.62
C PRO A 152 1.64 16.19 19.66
N GLU A 153 2.34 17.28 19.97
CA GLU A 153 2.39 18.47 19.11
C GLU A 153 3.10 18.20 17.77
N GLN A 154 4.16 17.38 17.78
CA GLN A 154 4.89 17.00 16.57
C GLN A 154 4.04 16.09 15.68
N ILE A 155 3.25 15.21 16.29
CA ILE A 155 2.34 14.32 15.57
C ILE A 155 1.25 15.14 14.89
N GLU A 156 0.63 16.07 15.61
CA GLU A 156 -0.40 16.94 15.05
C GLU A 156 0.14 17.75 13.87
N LYS A 157 1.30 18.39 14.01
CA LYS A 157 1.94 19.13 12.90
C LYS A 157 2.19 18.26 11.68
N LEU A 158 2.69 17.03 11.88
CA LEU A 158 2.93 16.09 10.79
C LEU A 158 1.64 15.73 10.07
N ILE A 159 0.56 15.45 10.81
CA ILE A 159 -0.76 15.16 10.26
C ILE A 159 -1.26 16.30 9.37
N GLN A 160 -1.02 17.56 9.76
CA GLN A 160 -1.45 18.72 8.99
C GLN A 160 -0.67 18.94 7.69
N THR A 161 0.57 18.47 7.59
CA THR A 161 1.48 18.83 6.48
C THR A 161 1.85 17.69 5.53
N ALA A 162 1.78 16.44 5.99
CA ALA A 162 2.34 15.30 5.24
C ALA A 162 1.29 14.46 4.49
N PHE A 163 0.02 14.54 4.87
CA PHE A 163 -1.05 13.75 4.27
C PHE A 163 -1.56 14.37 2.96
N LEU A 164 -1.83 13.52 1.98
CA LEU A 164 -2.22 13.89 0.62
C LEU A 164 -3.74 13.88 0.40
N THR A 165 -4.51 13.26 1.31
CA THR A 165 -5.97 13.19 1.25
C THR A 165 -6.64 13.65 2.55
N PRO A 166 -7.87 14.21 2.47
CA PRO A 166 -8.69 14.50 3.66
C PRO A 166 -8.96 13.25 4.51
N GLY A 167 -9.24 12.11 3.88
CA GLY A 167 -9.53 10.83 4.52
C GLY A 167 -8.32 10.23 5.21
N GLY A 168 -7.13 10.36 4.62
CA GLY A 168 -5.86 9.96 5.23
C GLY A 168 -5.57 10.77 6.49
N LYS A 169 -5.76 12.09 6.41
CA LYS A 169 -5.64 12.97 7.57
C LYS A 169 -6.63 12.59 8.69
N ALA A 170 -7.90 12.42 8.35
CA ALA A 170 -8.94 12.05 9.33
C ALA A 170 -8.68 10.66 9.95
N GLU A 171 -8.16 9.71 9.18
CA GLU A 171 -7.75 8.41 9.70
C GLU A 171 -6.56 8.54 10.66
N ALA A 172 -5.55 9.36 10.33
CA ALA A 172 -4.41 9.60 11.21
C ALA A 172 -4.81 10.28 12.53
N GLU A 173 -5.73 11.25 12.48
CA GLU A 173 -6.28 11.91 13.68
C GLU A 173 -6.98 10.89 14.59
N LYS A 174 -7.77 9.96 14.04
CA LYS A 174 -8.39 8.87 14.81
C LYS A 174 -7.37 7.95 15.46
N VAL A 175 -6.27 7.64 14.77
CA VAL A 175 -5.25 6.70 15.26
C VAL A 175 -4.40 7.34 16.36
N PHE A 176 -4.12 8.64 16.26
CA PHE A 176 -3.10 9.26 17.10
C PHE A 176 -3.59 10.34 18.06
N LEU A 177 -4.76 10.95 17.82
CA LEU A 177 -5.28 12.07 18.61
C LEU A 177 -6.61 11.75 19.32
N ALA A 178 -7.33 10.70 18.91
CA ALA A 178 -8.50 10.25 19.64
C ALA A 178 -8.09 9.70 21.02
N ARG A 179 -8.69 10.25 22.08
CA ARG A 179 -8.56 9.79 23.47
C ARG A 179 -9.73 8.88 23.85
#